data_AF-A0A395L6S4-F1
#
_entry.id   AF-A0A395L6S4-F1
#
_cell.length_a   1.000
_cell.length_b   1.000
_cell.length_c   1.000
_cell.angle_alpha   90.00
_cell.angle_beta   90.00
_cell.angle_gamma   90.00
#
_symmetry.space_group_name_H-M   'P 1'
#
loop_
_entity.id
_entity.type
_entity.pdbx_description
1 polymer ?
#
loop_
_entity_poly.entity_id
_entity_poly.type
_entity_poly.pdbx_seq_one_letter_code
_entity_poly.pdbx_strand_id
1 'polypeptide(L)'
;MAFWLYKSEPFKWSWQMQKDAGEKGTEWTGVRNYLARNNMRAMQVGDKGFFYHSNEGLEIVGITEVCALSHPDSTAEGDARWDCVDIRAVRDVLRPVTLKEIKDNPKLSNMALVTSMRLSVQPVTEDEWIEVCRMAGFDSPPR
;
A
#
# COMPACT_ATOMS: atom_id res chain seq x y z
N MET A 1 10.77 -2.00 11.35
CA MET A 1 10.17 -2.06 10.00
C MET A 1 8.72 -1.66 10.14
N ALA A 2 8.28 -0.71 9.34
CA ALA A 2 6.89 -0.25 9.34
C ALA A 2 6.10 -0.97 8.24
N PHE A 3 4.77 -1.00 8.42
CA PHE A 3 3.84 -1.58 7.46
C PHE A 3 2.89 -0.51 6.93
N TRP A 4 2.56 -0.64 5.65
CA TRP A 4 1.80 0.37 4.93
C TRP A 4 0.70 -0.26 4.06
N LEU A 5 -0.20 0.57 3.56
CA LEU A 5 -1.16 0.17 2.53
C LEU A 5 -1.25 1.26 1.46
N TYR A 6 -1.21 0.83 0.20
CA TYR A 6 -1.28 1.67 -0.99
C TYR A 6 -2.57 1.37 -1.75
N LYS A 7 -3.45 2.36 -1.86
CA LYS A 7 -4.66 2.26 -2.68
C LYS A 7 -4.35 2.58 -4.13
N SER A 8 -4.75 1.70 -5.04
CA SER A 8 -4.62 1.90 -6.48
C SER A 8 -5.90 1.50 -7.20
N GLU A 9 -6.35 2.29 -8.16
CA GLU A 9 -7.46 1.91 -9.04
C GLU A 9 -6.92 0.97 -10.13
N PRO A 10 -7.40 -0.28 -10.25
CA PRO A 10 -6.81 -1.26 -11.16
C PRO A 10 -6.89 -0.86 -12.63
N PHE A 11 -7.88 -0.05 -13.02
CA PHE A 11 -7.97 0.52 -14.37
C PHE A 11 -6.83 1.50 -14.70
N LYS A 12 -6.24 2.17 -13.70
CA LYS A 12 -5.11 3.10 -13.89
C LYS A 12 -3.77 2.43 -13.64
N TRP A 13 -3.66 1.68 -12.54
CA TRP A 13 -2.45 0.98 -12.17
C TRP A 13 -2.81 -0.31 -11.43
N SER A 14 -2.83 -1.42 -12.18
CA SER A 14 -3.20 -2.74 -11.64
C SER A 14 -2.04 -3.39 -10.90
N TRP A 15 -2.36 -4.46 -10.16
CA TRP A 15 -1.33 -5.26 -9.52
C TRP A 15 -0.46 -6.00 -10.54
N GLN A 16 -1.02 -6.39 -11.69
CA GLN A 16 -0.23 -6.98 -12.76
C GLN A 16 0.78 -5.98 -13.31
N MET A 17 0.38 -4.72 -13.54
CA MET A 17 1.30 -3.65 -13.97
C MET A 17 2.42 -3.41 -12.93
N GLN A 18 2.09 -3.47 -11.64
CA GLN A 18 3.07 -3.36 -10.57
C GLN A 18 4.07 -4.52 -10.56
N LYS A 19 3.64 -5.74 -10.91
CA LYS A 19 4.54 -6.89 -11.07
C LYS A 19 5.41 -6.74 -12.33
N ASP A 20 4.83 -6.30 -13.43
CA ASP A 20 5.53 -6.12 -14.71
C ASP A 20 6.61 -5.03 -14.63
N ALA A 21 6.48 -4.06 -13.72
CA ALA A 21 7.52 -3.07 -13.41
C ALA A 21 8.80 -3.69 -12.81
N GLY A 22 8.71 -4.90 -12.24
CA GLY A 22 9.85 -5.67 -11.77
C GLY A 22 10.65 -5.00 -10.64
N GLU A 23 11.95 -5.32 -10.57
CA GLU A 23 12.84 -4.85 -9.50
C GLU A 23 13.05 -3.34 -9.47
N LYS A 24 12.86 -2.67 -10.62
CA LYS A 24 12.91 -1.22 -10.73
C LYS A 24 11.81 -0.55 -9.90
N GLY A 25 10.67 -1.23 -9.74
CA GLY A 25 9.52 -0.66 -9.07
C GLY A 25 8.86 0.47 -9.85
N THR A 26 8.03 1.22 -9.15
CA THR A 26 7.17 2.28 -9.68
C THR A 26 7.17 3.46 -8.74
N GLU A 27 7.37 4.65 -9.30
CA GLU A 27 7.18 5.91 -8.58
C GLU A 27 5.72 6.10 -8.16
N TRP A 28 5.48 6.29 -6.86
CA TRP A 28 4.13 6.39 -6.31
C TRP A 28 3.54 7.81 -6.42
N THR A 29 3.51 8.31 -7.66
CA THR A 29 3.10 9.66 -8.06
C THR A 29 1.63 9.98 -7.77
N GLY A 30 1.26 11.26 -7.93
CA GLY A 30 -0.13 11.71 -7.95
C GLY A 30 -0.79 11.85 -6.58
N VAL A 31 -0.05 11.59 -5.50
CA VAL A 31 -0.53 11.83 -4.13
C VAL A 31 -0.63 13.34 -3.89
N ARG A 32 -1.85 13.83 -3.66
CA ARG A 32 -2.14 15.24 -3.34
C ARG A 32 -2.82 15.40 -1.98
N ASN A 33 -2.55 14.47 -1.06
CA ASN A 33 -3.00 14.50 0.33
C ASN A 33 -1.78 14.62 1.26
N TYR A 34 -1.77 15.64 2.12
CA TYR A 34 -0.64 15.92 3.01
C TYR A 34 -0.32 14.78 3.99
N LEU A 35 -1.34 14.10 4.53
CA LEU A 35 -1.13 12.98 5.45
C LEU A 35 -0.57 11.77 4.69
N ALA A 36 -1.10 11.44 3.51
CA ALA A 36 -0.56 10.37 2.67
C ALA A 36 0.91 10.62 2.28
N ARG A 37 1.24 11.86 1.89
CA ARG A 37 2.63 12.27 1.63
C ARG A 37 3.49 12.10 2.88
N ASN A 38 3.03 12.56 4.04
CA ASN A 38 3.79 12.43 5.28
C ASN A 38 4.00 10.97 5.70
N ASN A 39 3.05 10.07 5.41
CA ASN A 39 3.23 8.64 5.57
C ASN A 39 4.38 8.13 4.68
N MET A 40 4.42 8.53 3.40
CA MET A 40 5.52 8.17 2.50
C MET A 40 6.88 8.72 2.97
N ARG A 41 6.92 9.94 3.51
CA ARG A 41 8.14 10.52 4.10
C ARG A 41 8.66 9.77 5.33
N ALA A 42 7.80 9.03 6.02
CA ALA A 42 8.16 8.23 7.18
C ALA A 42 8.68 6.82 6.81
N MET A 43 8.50 6.40 5.56
CA MET A 43 8.93 5.09 5.08
C MET A 43 10.46 4.96 5.02
N GLN A 44 10.95 3.74 5.20
CA GLN A 44 12.32 3.34 4.96
C GLN A 44 12.39 2.29 3.84
N VAL A 45 13.54 2.21 3.15
CA VAL A 45 13.77 1.14 2.16
C VAL A 45 13.60 -0.23 2.83
N GLY A 46 12.84 -1.11 2.18
CA GLY A 46 12.50 -2.44 2.68
C GLY A 46 11.24 -2.51 3.53
N ASP A 47 10.67 -1.38 3.97
CA ASP A 47 9.35 -1.38 4.61
C ASP A 47 8.31 -2.02 3.68
N LYS A 48 7.44 -2.86 4.26
CA LYS A 48 6.45 -3.62 3.51
C LYS A 48 5.12 -2.90 3.45
N GLY A 49 4.31 -3.21 2.44
CA GLY A 49 2.94 -2.76 2.44
C GLY A 49 2.02 -3.54 1.52
N PHE A 50 0.72 -3.41 1.78
CA PHE A 50 -0.33 -4.02 0.99
C PHE A 50 -0.64 -3.20 -0.26
N PHE A 51 -0.74 -3.86 -1.41
CA PHE A 51 -1.32 -3.28 -2.61
C PHE A 51 -2.83 -3.56 -2.60
N TYR A 52 -3.62 -2.50 -2.46
CA TYR A 52 -5.07 -2.57 -2.36
C TYR A 52 -5.71 -2.01 -3.64
N HIS A 53 -6.56 -2.81 -4.28
CA HIS A 53 -7.41 -2.32 -5.37
C HIS A 53 -8.58 -1.51 -4.81
N SER A 54 -8.63 -0.24 -5.19
CA SER A 54 -9.69 0.70 -4.81
C SER A 54 -10.64 0.98 -5.98
N ASN A 55 -11.85 1.44 -5.65
CA ASN A 55 -12.96 1.67 -6.58
C ASN A 55 -13.53 0.38 -7.19
N GLU A 56 -12.67 -0.43 -7.81
CA GLU A 56 -12.98 -1.75 -8.35
C GLU A 56 -12.16 -2.82 -7.60
N GLY A 57 -12.68 -4.04 -7.50
CA GLY A 57 -12.09 -5.13 -6.70
C GLY A 57 -12.34 -4.97 -5.20
N LEU A 58 -11.90 -3.84 -4.62
CA LEU A 58 -11.99 -3.54 -3.18
C LEU A 58 -11.33 -4.63 -2.32
N GLU A 59 -10.09 -4.97 -2.64
CA GLU A 59 -9.37 -6.08 -2.03
C GLU A 59 -7.85 -5.87 -2.01
N ILE A 60 -7.19 -6.49 -1.04
CA ILE A 60 -5.74 -6.59 -0.97
C ILE A 60 -5.31 -7.76 -1.86
N VAL A 61 -4.44 -7.49 -2.82
CA VAL A 61 -4.04 -8.44 -3.88
C VAL A 61 -2.55 -8.77 -3.91
N GLY A 62 -1.74 -8.01 -3.18
CA GLY A 62 -0.29 -8.19 -3.21
C GLY A 62 0.43 -7.52 -2.06
N ILE A 63 1.68 -7.90 -1.90
CA ILE A 63 2.64 -7.30 -0.98
C ILE A 63 3.71 -6.59 -1.79
N THR A 64 4.00 -5.37 -1.37
CA THR A 64 5.02 -4.48 -1.93
C THR A 64 6.09 -4.20 -0.90
N GLU A 65 7.20 -3.66 -1.35
CA GLU A 65 8.20 -3.02 -0.50
C GLU A 65 8.66 -1.69 -1.08
N VAL A 66 9.11 -0.80 -0.20
CA VAL A 66 9.71 0.49 -0.59
C VAL A 66 11.11 0.23 -1.14
N CYS A 67 11.36 0.68 -2.37
CA CYS A 67 12.66 0.54 -3.05
C CYS A 67 13.39 1.87 -3.28
N ALA A 68 12.72 3.01 -3.13
CA ALA A 68 13.35 4.34 -3.02
C ALA A 68 12.68 5.18 -1.94
N LEU A 69 13.48 5.96 -1.20
CA LEU A 69 12.97 6.91 -0.21
C LEU A 69 12.23 8.06 -0.89
N SER A 70 11.49 8.83 -0.09
CA SER A 70 10.74 10.00 -0.55
C SER A 70 11.63 10.97 -1.35
N HIS A 71 11.20 11.26 -2.58
CA HIS A 71 11.82 12.22 -3.49
C HIS A 71 10.73 13.02 -4.23
N PRO A 72 11.06 14.17 -4.86
CA PRO A 72 10.08 14.97 -5.58
C PRO A 72 9.27 14.15 -6.58
N ASP A 73 7.94 14.32 -6.57
CA ASP A 73 7.03 13.64 -7.49
C ASP A 73 7.20 14.20 -8.90
N SER A 74 7.55 13.34 -9.87
CA SER A 74 7.80 13.73 -11.26
C SER A 74 6.58 14.35 -11.96
N THR A 75 5.36 14.07 -11.46
CA THR A 75 4.09 14.61 -11.94
C THR A 75 3.66 15.91 -11.25
N ALA A 76 4.45 16.40 -10.29
CA ALA A 76 4.14 17.62 -9.55
C ALA A 76 4.64 18.91 -10.22
N GLU A 77 5.17 18.83 -11.44
CA GLU A 77 5.61 20.00 -12.23
C GLU A 77 6.59 20.93 -11.47
N GLY A 78 7.43 20.35 -10.60
CA GLY A 78 8.40 21.10 -9.80
C GLY A 78 7.86 21.67 -8.48
N ASP A 79 6.61 21.38 -8.11
CA ASP A 79 6.06 21.74 -6.80
C ASP A 79 6.72 20.91 -5.68
N ALA A 80 7.68 21.54 -4.99
CA ALA A 80 8.45 20.93 -3.90
C ALA A 80 7.62 20.50 -2.68
N ARG A 81 6.31 20.79 -2.64
CA ARG A 81 5.41 20.26 -1.62
C ARG A 81 5.05 18.80 -1.84
N TRP A 82 5.21 18.26 -3.04
CA TRP A 82 4.80 16.92 -3.40
C TRP A 82 6.00 16.03 -3.68
N ASP A 83 6.04 14.94 -2.95
CA ASP A 83 7.07 13.91 -2.99
C ASP A 83 6.41 12.56 -2.74
N CYS A 84 7.06 11.51 -3.23
CA CYS A 84 6.62 10.13 -3.15
C CYS A 84 7.82 9.20 -3.06
N VAL A 85 7.55 7.96 -2.65
CA VAL A 85 8.50 6.86 -2.67
C VAL A 85 8.37 6.07 -3.99
N ASP A 86 9.34 5.20 -4.25
CA ASP A 86 9.15 4.10 -5.20
C ASP A 86 8.82 2.82 -4.46
N ILE A 87 7.88 2.04 -5.00
CA ILE A 87 7.55 0.71 -4.48
C ILE A 87 7.69 -0.36 -5.56
N ARG A 88 8.05 -1.57 -5.15
CA ARG A 88 8.11 -2.74 -6.04
C ARG A 88 7.30 -3.90 -5.50
N ALA A 89 6.87 -4.78 -6.40
CA ALA A 89 6.16 -6.00 -6.02
C ALA A 89 7.11 -6.97 -5.31
N VAL A 90 6.65 -7.56 -4.21
CA VAL A 90 7.35 -8.64 -3.50
C VAL A 90 6.71 -9.98 -3.85
N ARG A 91 5.39 -10.10 -3.65
CA ARG A 91 4.64 -11.32 -3.96
C ARG A 91 3.13 -11.09 -3.99
N ASP A 92 2.43 -11.96 -4.71
CA ASP A 92 0.98 -12.09 -4.60
C ASP A 92 0.57 -12.55 -3.18
N VAL A 93 -0.64 -12.16 -2.75
CA VAL A 93 -1.32 -12.84 -1.63
C VAL A 93 -1.80 -14.22 -2.08
N LEU A 94 -1.89 -15.20 -1.18
CA LEU A 94 -2.39 -16.53 -1.56
C LEU A 94 -3.91 -16.51 -1.80
N ARG A 95 -4.59 -15.61 -1.12
CA ARG A 95 -6.01 -15.33 -1.28
C ARG A 95 -6.26 -13.83 -1.13
N PRO A 96 -6.91 -13.16 -2.10
CA PRO A 96 -7.31 -11.78 -1.94
C PRO A 96 -8.15 -11.57 -0.68
N VAL A 97 -7.91 -10.46 0.02
CA VAL A 97 -8.63 -10.11 1.24
C VAL A 97 -9.50 -8.89 0.96
N THR A 98 -10.82 -9.10 0.93
CA THR A 98 -11.77 -8.06 0.54
C THR A 98 -11.98 -7.04 1.65
N LEU A 99 -12.35 -5.81 1.27
CA LEU A 99 -12.73 -4.76 2.21
C LEU A 99 -13.88 -5.20 3.12
N LYS A 100 -14.80 -6.03 2.59
CA LYS A 100 -15.91 -6.59 3.38
C LYS A 100 -15.38 -7.46 4.51
N GLU A 101 -14.50 -8.42 4.22
CA GLU A 101 -13.89 -9.27 5.23
C GLU A 101 -13.08 -8.48 6.26
N ILE A 102 -12.38 -7.42 5.82
CA ILE A 102 -11.64 -6.54 6.72
C ILE A 102 -12.58 -5.81 7.67
N LYS A 103 -13.70 -5.27 7.16
CA LYS A 103 -14.72 -4.60 7.99
C LYS A 103 -15.44 -5.55 8.95
N ASP A 104 -15.64 -6.80 8.54
CA ASP A 104 -16.29 -7.82 9.35
C ASP A 104 -15.36 -8.38 10.45
N ASN A 105 -14.06 -8.08 10.41
CA ASN A 105 -13.08 -8.53 11.40
C ASN A 105 -12.90 -7.51 12.54
N PRO A 106 -13.32 -7.81 13.78
CA PRO A 106 -13.21 -6.88 14.90
C PRO A 106 -11.78 -6.43 15.21
N LYS A 107 -10.78 -7.26 14.92
CA LYS A 107 -9.36 -6.94 15.12
C LYS A 107 -8.87 -5.82 14.20
N LEU A 108 -9.55 -5.59 13.08
CA LEU A 108 -9.21 -4.59 12.07
C LEU A 108 -10.14 -3.37 12.10
N SER A 109 -11.00 -3.27 13.12
CA SER A 109 -11.99 -2.19 13.25
C SER A 109 -11.37 -0.78 13.28
N ASN A 110 -10.14 -0.66 13.78
CA ASN A 110 -9.39 0.60 13.86
C ASN A 110 -8.45 0.83 12.67
N MET A 111 -8.30 -0.16 11.77
CA MET A 111 -7.39 -0.08 10.64
C MET A 111 -7.73 1.14 9.78
N ALA A 112 -6.71 1.87 9.34
CA ALA A 112 -6.89 3.07 8.53
C ALA A 112 -7.70 2.80 7.24
N LEU A 113 -7.70 1.56 6.73
CA LEU A 113 -8.53 1.16 5.59
C LEU A 113 -10.03 1.24 5.89
N VAL A 114 -10.42 0.97 7.13
CA VAL A 114 -11.80 1.01 7.63
C VAL A 114 -12.19 2.42 8.09
N THR A 115 -11.27 3.14 8.74
CA THR A 115 -11.57 4.41 9.41
C THR A 115 -11.32 5.63 8.52
N SER A 116 -10.43 5.54 7.53
CA SER A 116 -10.00 6.68 6.70
C SER A 116 -10.38 6.51 5.22
N MET A 117 -11.51 7.12 4.85
CA MET A 117 -12.08 7.00 3.50
C MET A 117 -11.23 7.65 2.40
N ARG A 118 -10.57 8.77 2.70
CA ARG A 118 -9.86 9.62 1.72
C ARG A 118 -8.33 9.50 1.77
N LEU A 119 -7.80 8.60 2.59
CA LEU A 119 -6.36 8.40 2.74
C LEU A 119 -5.90 7.28 1.81
N SER A 120 -5.06 7.59 0.82
CA SER A 120 -4.58 6.65 -0.21
C SER A 120 -3.33 5.88 0.18
N VAL A 121 -2.48 6.46 1.03
CA VAL A 121 -1.32 5.80 1.64
C VAL A 121 -1.52 5.79 3.14
N GLN A 122 -1.59 4.60 3.73
CA GLN A 122 -2.08 4.42 5.09
C GLN A 122 -1.05 3.68 5.95
N PRO A 123 -0.91 4.03 7.23
CA PRO A 123 -0.16 3.19 8.17
C PRO A 123 -0.94 1.91 8.44
N VAL A 124 -0.21 0.82 8.67
CA VAL A 124 -0.72 -0.47 9.12
C VAL A 124 0.07 -0.85 10.37
N THR A 125 -0.63 -1.18 11.46
CA THR A 125 0.05 -1.64 12.67
C THR A 125 0.60 -3.06 12.46
N GLU A 126 1.55 -3.48 13.29
CA GLU A 126 2.10 -4.84 13.19
C GLU A 126 1.00 -5.92 13.41
N ASP A 127 0.09 -5.70 14.35
CA ASP A 127 -1.04 -6.60 14.59
C ASP A 127 -2.01 -6.67 13.38
N GLU A 128 -2.29 -5.53 12.75
CA GLU A 128 -3.10 -5.48 11.53
C GLU A 128 -2.41 -6.19 10.35
N TRP A 129 -1.09 -5.99 10.20
CA TRP A 129 -0.29 -6.67 9.18
C TRP A 129 -0.36 -8.19 9.35
N ILE A 130 -0.10 -8.68 10.57
CA ILE A 130 -0.15 -10.10 10.90
C ILE A 130 -1.54 -10.68 10.61
N GLU A 131 -2.60 -10.01 11.05
CA GLU A 131 -3.97 -10.51 10.89
C GLU A 131 -4.40 -10.52 9.42
N VAL A 132 -4.09 -9.47 8.64
CA VAL A 132 -4.38 -9.44 7.20
C VAL A 132 -3.55 -10.49 6.46
N CYS A 133 -2.27 -10.68 6.78
CA CYS A 133 -1.45 -11.74 6.21
C CYS A 133 -2.04 -13.13 6.50
N ARG A 134 -2.51 -13.37 7.73
CA ARG A 134 -3.22 -14.61 8.10
C ARG A 134 -4.48 -14.80 7.26
N MET A 135 -5.29 -13.76 7.09
CA MET A 135 -6.49 -13.79 6.24
C MET A 135 -6.15 -14.05 4.76
N ALA A 136 -5.00 -13.55 4.31
CA ALA A 136 -4.42 -13.73 2.98
C ALA A 136 -3.77 -15.09 2.76
N GLY A 137 -3.79 -15.98 3.76
CA GLY A 137 -3.31 -17.37 3.68
C GLY A 137 -1.86 -17.59 4.12
N PHE A 138 -1.18 -16.59 4.69
CA PHE A 138 0.18 -16.75 5.17
C PHE A 138 0.23 -17.35 6.59
N ASP A 139 0.96 -18.45 6.77
CA ASP A 139 1.29 -18.99 8.10
C ASP A 139 2.31 -18.11 8.84
N SER A 140 3.12 -17.36 8.09
CA SER A 140 4.07 -16.39 8.62
C SER A 140 4.12 -15.17 7.71
N PRO A 141 3.90 -13.95 8.25
CA PRO A 141 3.88 -12.74 7.45
C PRO A 141 5.27 -12.46 6.88
N PRO A 142 5.37 -12.00 5.62
CA PRO A 142 6.63 -11.52 5.07
C PRO A 142 7.19 -10.38 5.93
N ARG A 143 8.49 -10.47 6.21
CA ARG A 143 9.30 -9.44 6.86
C ARG A 143 10.13 -8.78 5.77
#